data_AF-A0A8B3NKM9-F1
#
_entry.id   AF-A0A8B3NKM9-F1
#
_cell.length_a   1.000
_cell.length_b   1.000
_cell.length_c   1.000
_cell.angle_alpha   90.00
_cell.angle_beta   90.00
_cell.angle_gamma   90.00
#
_symmetry.space_group_name_H-M   'P 1'
#
loop_
_entity.id
_entity.type
_entity.pdbx_description
1 polymer ?
#
loop_
_entity_poly.entity_id
_entity_poly.type
_entity_poly.pdbx_seq_one_letter_code
_entity_poly.pdbx_strand_id
1 'polypeptide(L)'
;LPTRSLQVWFGGRWVPAPSLPDSLVVNLGDMLQALSDDQFKSTPHQVVHTGPAERISLPFFIYPDIDARLTSRQGKHTFSVAEVMLRNFDSIWETGNGAGRARELQ
;
A
#
# COMPACT_ATOMS: atom_id res chain seq x y z
N LEU A 1 13.93 -5.75 19.26
CA LEU A 1 13.43 -5.24 17.96
C LEU A 1 12.68 -3.96 18.22
N PRO A 2 12.82 -2.92 17.39
CA PRO A 2 12.10 -1.66 17.59
C PRO A 2 10.60 -1.91 17.73
N THR A 3 9.92 -1.03 18.48
CA THR A 3 8.46 -1.07 18.66
C THR A 3 7.77 -1.24 17.30
N ARG A 4 6.93 -2.29 17.17
CA ARG A 4 6.20 -2.59 15.93
C ARG A 4 5.18 -1.48 15.69
N SER A 5 5.52 -0.55 14.81
CA SER A 5 4.65 0.58 14.51
C SER A 5 3.81 0.40 13.25
N LEU A 6 4.24 -0.47 12.31
CA LEU A 6 3.45 -0.79 11.13
C LEU A 6 2.32 -1.75 11.52
N GLN A 7 1.09 -1.39 11.17
CA GLN A 7 -0.09 -2.21 11.35
C GLN A 7 -0.80 -2.43 10.01
N VAL A 8 -1.45 -3.57 9.86
CA VAL A 8 -2.28 -3.93 8.70
C VAL A 8 -3.69 -4.26 9.15
N TRP A 9 -4.68 -3.98 8.30
CA TRP A 9 -6.06 -4.37 8.56
C TRP A 9 -6.27 -5.83 8.20
N PHE A 10 -6.57 -6.67 9.19
CA PHE A 10 -6.78 -8.09 9.00
C PHE A 10 -7.81 -8.64 9.98
N GLY A 11 -8.81 -9.36 9.47
CA GLY A 11 -9.85 -9.97 10.32
C GLY A 11 -10.67 -8.95 11.11
N GLY A 12 -10.97 -7.78 10.53
CA GLY A 12 -11.80 -6.75 11.16
C GLY A 12 -11.10 -5.94 12.24
N ARG A 13 -9.76 -5.98 12.30
CA ARG A 13 -8.97 -5.22 13.27
C ARG A 13 -7.59 -4.87 12.72
N TRP A 14 -6.97 -3.87 13.35
CA TRP A 14 -5.57 -3.54 13.14
C TRP A 14 -4.66 -4.57 13.85
N VAL A 15 -3.75 -5.18 13.11
CA VAL A 15 -2.76 -6.12 13.64
C VAL A 15 -1.34 -5.63 13.31
N PRO A 16 -0.37 -5.75 14.23
CA PRO A 16 1.00 -5.33 13.98
C PRO A 16 1.66 -6.24 12.94
N ALA A 17 2.28 -5.63 11.93
CA ALA A 17 3.13 -6.35 10.99
C ALA A 17 4.41 -6.84 11.71
N PRO A 18 4.87 -8.08 11.46
CA PRO A 18 6.15 -8.54 11.97
C PRO A 18 7.31 -7.67 11.47
N SER A 19 8.34 -7.51 12.31
CA SER A 19 9.60 -6.86 11.94
C SER A 19 10.72 -7.81 12.32
N LEU A 20 11.06 -8.73 11.42
CA LEU A 20 12.05 -9.78 11.66
C LEU A 20 13.42 -9.30 11.15
N PRO A 21 14.53 -9.62 11.84
CA PRO A 21 15.87 -9.45 11.29
C PRO A 21 16.00 -10.11 9.92
N ASP A 22 16.84 -9.54 9.06
CA ASP A 22 17.19 -10.10 7.74
C ASP A 22 15.98 -10.39 6.85
N SER A 23 14.90 -9.61 7.01
CA SER A 23 13.66 -9.76 6.26
C SER A 23 13.17 -8.44 5.71
N LEU A 24 12.42 -8.52 4.61
CA LEU A 24 11.66 -7.39 4.05
C LEU A 24 10.17 -7.63 4.26
N VAL A 25 9.47 -6.58 4.65
CA VAL A 25 8.00 -6.56 4.57
C VAL A 25 7.63 -6.18 3.15
N VAL A 26 6.86 -7.05 2.47
CA VAL A 26 6.33 -6.81 1.13
C VAL A 26 4.83 -6.60 1.25
N ASN A 27 4.33 -5.51 0.67
CA ASN A 27 2.90 -5.23 0.55
C ASN A 27 2.54 -5.01 -0.92
N LEU A 28 1.27 -5.24 -1.24
CA LEU A 28 0.71 -5.07 -2.58
C LEU A 28 -0.06 -3.75 -2.62
N GLY A 29 0.06 -3.04 -3.74
CA GLY A 29 -0.63 -1.76 -3.97
C GLY A 29 -1.83 -1.90 -4.90
N ASP A 30 -2.61 -0.83 -5.01
CA ASP A 30 -3.87 -0.77 -5.76
C ASP A 30 -3.71 -1.12 -7.24
N MET A 31 -2.56 -0.82 -7.84
CA MET A 31 -2.29 -1.14 -9.24
C MET A 31 -2.25 -2.65 -9.49
N LEU A 32 -1.62 -3.42 -8.61
CA LEU A 32 -1.59 -4.88 -8.72
C LEU A 32 -2.97 -5.48 -8.41
N GLN A 33 -3.72 -4.89 -7.48
CA GLN A 33 -5.11 -5.29 -7.25
C GLN A 33 -5.96 -5.10 -8.51
N ALA A 34 -5.86 -3.93 -9.16
CA ALA A 34 -6.55 -3.66 -10.42
C ALA A 34 -6.08 -4.62 -11.53
N LEU A 35 -4.77 -4.86 -11.65
CA LEU A 35 -4.23 -5.76 -12.67
C LEU A 35 -4.68 -7.21 -12.49
N SER A 36 -4.81 -7.67 -11.24
CA SER A 36 -5.15 -9.05 -10.91
C SER A 36 -6.65 -9.36 -10.85
N ASP A 37 -7.50 -8.39 -11.21
CA ASP A 37 -8.96 -8.46 -11.02
C ASP A 37 -9.31 -8.82 -9.58
N ASP A 38 -8.78 -8.05 -8.62
CA ASP A 38 -9.11 -8.21 -7.21
C ASP A 38 -8.61 -9.52 -6.56
N GLN A 39 -7.88 -10.37 -7.28
CA GLN A 39 -7.32 -11.60 -6.73
C GLN A 39 -6.23 -11.31 -5.69
N PHE A 40 -5.41 -10.28 -5.91
CA PHE A 40 -4.45 -9.78 -4.94
C PHE A 40 -4.96 -8.49 -4.33
N LYS A 41 -5.06 -8.45 -3.00
CA LYS A 41 -5.64 -7.30 -2.29
C LYS A 41 -4.56 -6.32 -1.84
N SER A 42 -4.77 -5.05 -2.15
CA SER A 42 -4.07 -3.93 -1.55
C SER A 42 -4.51 -3.83 -0.10
N THR A 43 -3.60 -4.17 0.81
CA THR A 43 -3.94 -4.29 2.24
C THR A 43 -3.85 -2.91 2.91
N PRO A 44 -4.94 -2.41 3.53
CA PRO A 44 -4.89 -1.18 4.31
C PRO A 44 -3.85 -1.31 5.42
N HIS A 45 -3.02 -0.29 5.56
CA HIS A 45 -1.94 -0.27 6.54
C HIS A 45 -1.76 1.13 7.11
N GLN A 46 -1.30 1.19 8.35
CA GLN A 46 -1.04 2.44 9.07
C GLN A 46 0.23 2.35 9.90
N VAL A 47 0.75 3.52 10.27
CA VAL A 47 1.89 3.63 11.19
C VAL A 47 1.43 4.26 12.49
N VAL A 48 1.51 3.49 13.57
CA VAL A 48 1.23 3.94 14.94
C VAL A 48 2.50 3.77 15.76
N HIS A 49 3.22 4.86 16.02
CA HIS A 49 4.48 4.82 16.75
C HIS A 49 4.29 5.31 18.19
N THR A 50 4.44 4.41 19.15
CA THR A 50 4.31 4.69 20.60
C THR A 50 5.59 4.37 21.37
N GLY A 51 6.70 4.12 20.65
CA GLY A 51 7.98 3.77 21.26
C GLY A 51 8.75 5.01 21.74
N PRO A 52 9.65 4.84 22.73
CA PRO A 52 10.51 5.93 23.21
C PRO A 52 11.71 6.21 22.27
N ALA A 53 11.97 5.33 21.30
CA ALA A 53 13.10 5.42 20.39
C ALA A 53 12.62 5.67 18.96
N GLU A 54 13.38 6.45 18.21
CA GLU A 54 13.10 6.73 16.80
C GLU A 54 13.03 5.46 15.96
N ARG A 55 12.20 5.51 14.91
CA ARG A 55 12.10 4.45 13.91
C ARG A 55 12.32 5.03 12.52
N ILE A 56 13.25 4.42 11.79
CA ILE A 56 13.48 4.70 10.37
C ILE A 56 12.76 3.63 9.54
N SER A 57 12.17 4.06 8.42
CA SER A 57 11.57 3.20 7.40
C SER A 57 12.15 3.59 6.05
N LEU A 58 12.61 2.60 5.27
CA LEU A 58 13.16 2.81 3.94
C LEU A 58 12.25 2.12 2.92
N PRO A 59 11.09 2.73 2.56
CA PRO A 59 10.19 2.12 1.60
C PRO A 59 10.78 2.18 0.19
N PHE A 60 10.57 1.11 -0.58
CA PHE A 60 10.85 1.07 -2.01
C PHE A 60 9.57 0.67 -2.75
N PHE A 61 9.22 1.42 -3.78
CA PHE A 61 7.98 1.20 -4.55
C PHE A 61 8.32 0.74 -5.96
N ILE A 62 7.71 -0.36 -6.39
CA ILE A 62 7.85 -0.91 -7.73
C ILE A 62 6.61 -0.56 -8.53
N TYR A 63 6.81 0.07 -9.68
CA TYR A 63 5.78 0.35 -10.66
C TYR A 63 6.20 -0.15 -12.04
N PRO A 64 5.25 -0.51 -12.91
CA PRO A 64 5.53 -0.65 -14.34
C PRO A 64 5.99 0.68 -14.94
N ASP A 65 6.44 0.62 -16.20
CA ASP A 65 6.81 1.82 -16.96
C ASP A 65 5.66 2.85 -16.98
N ILE A 66 6.01 4.13 -16.84
CA ILE A 66 5.02 5.22 -16.71
C ILE A 66 4.14 5.36 -17.95
N ASP A 67 4.66 5.03 -19.13
CA ASP A 67 3.93 5.09 -20.41
C ASP A 67 3.13 3.82 -20.69
N ALA A 68 3.24 2.80 -19.83
CA ALA A 68 2.55 1.55 -20.03
C ALA A 68 1.03 1.70 -19.84
N ARG A 69 0.29 0.97 -20.67
CA ARG A 69 -1.13 0.71 -20.50
C ARG A 69 -1.31 -0.75 -20.13
N LEU A 70 -1.91 -0.99 -18.97
CA LEU A 70 -2.10 -2.32 -18.44
C LEU A 70 -3.55 -2.75 -18.64
N THR A 71 -3.71 -3.97 -19.14
CA THR A 71 -5.02 -4.63 -19.20
C THR A 71 -5.08 -5.66 -18.09
N SER A 72 -6.17 -5.63 -17.32
CA SER A 72 -6.45 -6.58 -16.25
C SER A 72 -6.36 -8.04 -16.74
N ARG A 73 -6.09 -8.96 -15.81
CA ARG A 73 -5.86 -10.38 -16.08
C ARG A 73 -6.98 -11.04 -16.91
N GLN A 74 -8.24 -10.64 -16.69
CA GLN A 74 -9.42 -11.13 -17.40
C GLN A 74 -9.89 -10.20 -18.54
N GLY A 75 -9.16 -9.12 -18.83
CA GLY A 75 -9.52 -8.19 -19.89
C GLY A 75 -10.71 -7.28 -19.60
N LYS A 76 -11.13 -7.14 -18.33
CA LYS A 76 -12.31 -6.33 -17.93
C LYS A 76 -12.08 -4.82 -18.06
N HIS A 77 -10.86 -4.38 -17.77
CA HIS A 77 -10.47 -2.97 -17.82
C HIS A 77 -9.02 -2.82 -18.27
N THR A 78 -8.75 -1.67 -18.88
CA THR A 78 -7.41 -1.18 -19.26
C THR A 78 -7.19 0.19 -18.63
N PHE A 79 -6.02 0.42 -18.05
CA PHE A 79 -5.68 1.66 -17.37
C PHE A 79 -4.25 2.12 -17.69
N SER A 80 -4.01 3.43 -17.65
CA SER A 80 -2.68 4.03 -17.78
C SER A 80 -1.94 4.01 -16.44
N VAL A 81 -0.66 3.67 -16.46
CA VAL A 81 0.19 3.72 -15.26
C VAL A 81 0.34 5.16 -14.76
N ALA A 82 0.64 6.11 -15.65
CA ALA A 82 0.76 7.52 -15.30
C ALA A 82 -0.50 8.09 -14.62
N GLU A 83 -1.69 7.78 -15.14
CA GLU A 83 -2.95 8.27 -14.57
C GLU A 83 -3.19 7.72 -13.15
N VAL A 84 -2.92 6.43 -12.94
CA VAL A 84 -3.03 5.81 -11.61
C VAL A 84 -2.02 6.42 -10.64
N MET A 85 -0.78 6.67 -11.08
CA MET A 85 0.24 7.30 -10.24
C MET A 85 -0.14 8.73 -9.85
N LEU A 86 -0.62 9.54 -10.79
CA LEU A 86 -1.09 10.90 -10.51
C LEU A 86 -2.28 10.91 -9.56
N ARG A 87 -3.24 10.00 -9.75
CA ARG A 87 -4.38 9.84 -8.83
C ARG A 87 -3.92 9.46 -7.42
N ASN A 88 -2.95 8.56 -7.30
CA ASN A 88 -2.40 8.17 -6.00
C ASN A 88 -1.65 9.33 -5.34
N PHE A 89 -0.91 10.12 -6.13
CA PHE A 89 -0.23 11.32 -5.64
C PHE A 89 -1.22 12.34 -5.09
N ASP A 90 -2.23 12.72 -5.87
CA ASP A 90 -3.29 13.63 -5.46
C ASP A 90 -4.03 13.13 -4.20
N SER A 91 -4.35 11.83 -4.18
CA SER A 91 -5.06 11.22 -3.05
C SER A 91 -4.25 11.30 -1.75
N ILE A 92 -2.98 10.90 -1.76
CA ILE A 92 -2.19 10.77 -0.52
C ILE A 92 -1.53 12.09 -0.11
N TRP A 93 -1.04 12.89 -1.06
CA TRP A 93 -0.22 14.08 -0.77
C TRP A 93 -0.99 15.39 -0.87
N GLU A 94 -1.89 15.55 -1.84
CA GLU A 94 -2.61 16.82 -2.04
C GLU A 94 -3.86 16.89 -1.16
N THR A 95 -4.76 15.92 -1.33
CA THR A 95 -6.03 15.90 -0.59
C THR A 95 -5.90 15.25 0.78
N GLY A 96 -4.85 14.45 0.98
CA GLY A 96 -4.65 13.65 2.18
C GLY A 96 -5.74 12.61 2.43
N ASN A 97 -6.66 12.37 1.49
CA ASN A 97 -7.72 11.37 1.64
C ASN A 97 -7.21 9.93 1.41
N GLY A 98 -6.02 9.80 0.81
CA GLY A 98 -5.39 8.55 0.47
C GLY A 98 -4.57 7.95 1.62
N ALA A 99 -4.76 6.65 1.84
CA ALA A 99 -3.93 5.79 2.70
C ALA A 99 -4.30 4.29 2.51
N GLY A 100 -4.59 3.84 1.27
CA GLY A 100 -5.06 2.47 1.04
C GLY A 100 -6.33 2.14 1.85
N ARG A 101 -7.28 3.09 1.91
CA ARG A 101 -8.51 3.05 2.73
C ARG A 101 -8.30 2.96 4.25
N ALA A 102 -7.08 3.10 4.76
CA ALA A 102 -6.83 2.96 6.20
C ALA A 102 -7.66 3.93 7.06
N ARG A 103 -7.93 5.14 6.56
CA ARG A 103 -8.74 6.15 7.26
C ARG A 103 -10.23 5.81 7.32
N GLU A 104 -10.74 5.03 6.38
CA GLU A 104 -12.14 4.55 6.38
C GLU A 104 -12.36 3.43 7.41
N LEU A 105 -11.27 2.89 7.98
CA LEU A 105 -11.24 1.73 8.86
C LEU A 105 -10.74 2.08 10.28
N GLN A 106 -10.70 3.38 10.60
CA GLN A 106 -10.46 3.91 11.94
C GLN A 106 -11.76 3.91 12.75
#